data_AF-A0A6C0HUJ3-F1
#
_entry.id   AF-A0A6C0HUJ3-F1
#
_cell.length_a   1.000
_cell.length_b   1.000
_cell.length_c   1.000
_cell.angle_alpha   90.00
_cell.angle_beta   90.00
_cell.angle_gamma   90.00
#
_symmetry.space_group_name_H-M   'P 1'
#
loop_
_entity.id
_entity.type
_entity.pdbx_description
1 polymer ?
#
loop_
_entity_poly.entity_id
_entity_poly.type
_entity_poly.pdbx_seq_one_letter_code
_entity_poly.pdbx_strand_id
1 'polypeptide(L)'
;MEINKIKTELKNVILETDEHRYCEIYKITNTVNNKIYIGQAVSHILNHKKYRPYGMERRFACHISEAFSDKKNQCHYLNNSIRKYGQDKFKLELLRVCKIDNADNIENEEILKNNSLFPVGYNLNTGGKQFNHTDESKKRVSTGVMRYFEDKKAERFKDIILENNCDINKFIHPLKRDGNQYGWYILINKKKADFGGVHIPLNESKIMAIKFLNGLKHS
;
A
#
# COMPACT_ATOMS: atom_id res chain seq x y z
N MET A 1 26.93 -20.95 -17.51
CA MET A 1 26.11 -22.08 -18.01
C MET A 1 25.61 -22.99 -16.89
N GLU A 2 26.41 -23.29 -15.86
CA GLU A 2 26.01 -24.17 -14.74
C GLU A 2 24.81 -23.70 -13.89
N ILE A 3 24.72 -22.40 -13.57
CA ILE A 3 23.65 -21.88 -12.68
C ILE A 3 22.26 -22.08 -13.29
N ASN A 4 22.10 -21.90 -14.60
CA ASN A 4 20.79 -22.08 -15.26
C ASN A 4 20.41 -23.56 -15.34
N LYS A 5 21.40 -24.46 -15.45
CA LYS A 5 21.17 -25.91 -15.49
C LYS A 5 20.70 -26.42 -14.12
N ILE A 6 21.39 -26.04 -13.04
CA ILE A 6 21.01 -26.37 -11.66
C ILE A 6 19.61 -25.86 -11.32
N LYS A 7 19.28 -24.62 -11.71
CA LYS A 7 17.94 -24.06 -11.45
C LYS A 7 16.82 -24.76 -12.21
N THR A 8 17.11 -25.31 -13.39
CA THR A 8 16.13 -26.08 -14.19
C THR A 8 15.85 -27.45 -13.55
N GLU A 9 16.88 -28.10 -13.00
CA GLU A 9 16.75 -29.39 -12.32
C GLU A 9 15.98 -29.26 -11.00
N LEU A 10 16.12 -28.14 -10.29
CA LEU A 10 15.44 -27.89 -9.02
C LEU A 10 13.99 -27.37 -9.16
N LYS A 11 13.54 -26.98 -10.37
CA LYS A 11 12.22 -26.35 -10.59
C LYS A 11 11.04 -27.15 -10.03
N ASN A 12 11.13 -28.48 -10.07
CA ASN A 12 10.06 -29.40 -9.69
C ASN A 12 10.33 -30.17 -8.39
N VAL A 13 11.41 -29.84 -7.67
CA VAL A 13 11.85 -30.55 -6.46
C VAL A 13 11.35 -29.83 -5.21
N ILE A 14 11.03 -30.57 -4.15
CA ILE A 14 10.73 -29.95 -2.85
C ILE A 14 12.05 -29.60 -2.17
N LEU A 15 12.21 -28.35 -1.74
CA LEU A 15 13.40 -27.90 -1.03
C LEU A 15 13.14 -27.89 0.49
N GLU A 16 14.13 -28.32 1.26
CA GLU A 16 14.09 -28.25 2.73
C GLU A 16 14.52 -26.87 3.25
N THR A 17 15.37 -26.15 2.50
CA THR A 17 15.86 -24.79 2.82
C THR A 17 15.53 -23.80 1.69
N ASP A 18 15.65 -22.50 1.97
CA ASP A 18 15.41 -21.43 1.00
C ASP A 18 16.64 -21.06 0.16
N GLU A 19 17.81 -21.61 0.49
CA GLU A 19 19.12 -21.29 -0.12
C GLU A 19 19.12 -21.41 -1.65
N HIS A 20 18.34 -22.34 -2.19
CA HIS A 20 18.27 -22.64 -3.61
C HIS A 20 17.07 -21.97 -4.30
N ARG A 21 16.33 -21.10 -3.60
CA ARG A 21 15.23 -20.34 -4.19
C ARG A 21 15.77 -19.27 -5.12
N TYR A 22 14.99 -18.99 -6.15
CA TYR A 22 15.30 -17.98 -7.15
C TYR A 22 14.00 -17.32 -7.60
N CYS A 23 14.11 -16.25 -8.38
CA CYS A 23 12.97 -15.57 -8.96
C CYS A 23 12.97 -15.70 -10.48
N GLU A 24 11.79 -15.96 -11.04
CA GLU A 24 11.50 -16.03 -12.47
C GLU A 24 10.81 -14.74 -12.89
N ILE A 25 11.45 -14.00 -13.80
CA ILE A 25 10.86 -12.84 -14.46
C ILE A 25 10.23 -13.34 -15.75
N TYR A 26 8.93 -13.13 -15.90
CA TYR A 26 8.13 -13.67 -16.98
C TYR A 26 7.34 -12.60 -17.70
N LYS A 27 6.92 -12.95 -18.91
CA LYS A 27 6.12 -12.13 -19.81
C LYS A 27 4.84 -12.86 -20.15
N ILE A 28 3.71 -12.18 -20.04
CA ILE A 28 2.42 -12.64 -20.54
C ILE A 28 2.03 -11.76 -21.73
N THR A 29 1.86 -12.37 -22.89
CA THR A 29 1.46 -11.68 -24.13
C THR A 29 0.03 -12.06 -24.48
N ASN A 30 -0.86 -11.07 -24.63
CA ASN A 30 -2.18 -11.31 -25.19
C ASN A 30 -2.07 -11.39 -26.73
N THR A 31 -2.46 -12.52 -27.30
CA THR A 31 -2.30 -12.80 -28.74
C THR A 31 -3.32 -12.08 -29.64
N VAL A 32 -4.37 -11.47 -29.07
CA VAL A 32 -5.39 -10.71 -29.80
C VAL A 32 -4.95 -9.26 -30.03
N ASN A 33 -4.28 -8.65 -29.06
CA ASN A 33 -3.94 -7.22 -29.10
C ASN A 33 -2.44 -6.93 -28.90
N ASN A 34 -1.61 -7.96 -28.77
CA ASN A 34 -0.17 -7.89 -28.54
C ASN A 34 0.26 -7.13 -27.28
N LYS A 35 -0.67 -6.83 -26.37
CA LYS A 35 -0.33 -6.18 -25.10
C LYS A 35 0.40 -7.15 -24.18
N ILE A 36 1.34 -6.60 -23.43
CA ILE A 36 2.28 -7.35 -22.60
C ILE A 36 2.06 -7.02 -21.13
N TYR A 37 2.18 -8.04 -20.28
CA TYR A 37 2.39 -7.93 -18.84
C TYR A 37 3.74 -8.53 -18.47
N ILE A 38 4.52 -7.83 -17.67
CA ILE A 38 5.74 -8.34 -17.05
C ILE A 38 5.45 -8.58 -15.57
N GLY A 39 5.85 -9.73 -15.06
CA GLY A 39 5.72 -10.04 -13.65
C GLY A 39 6.87 -10.89 -13.14
N GLN A 40 6.94 -11.02 -11.82
CA GLN A 40 7.89 -11.88 -11.14
C GLN A 40 7.21 -12.98 -10.31
N ALA A 41 7.88 -14.12 -10.17
CA ALA A 41 7.43 -15.24 -9.35
C ALA A 41 8.61 -15.94 -8.68
N VAL A 42 8.50 -16.17 -7.37
CA VAL A 42 9.45 -17.04 -6.67
C VAL A 42 9.33 -18.47 -7.17
N SER A 43 10.46 -19.16 -7.31
CA SER A 43 10.48 -20.54 -7.79
C SER A 43 9.76 -21.49 -6.83
N HIS A 44 9.83 -21.23 -5.52
CA HIS A 44 9.19 -22.03 -4.50
C HIS A 44 8.50 -21.18 -3.43
N ILE A 45 7.39 -21.69 -2.88
CA ILE A 45 6.64 -21.10 -1.77
C ILE A 45 6.71 -22.03 -0.55
N LEU A 46 6.88 -21.46 0.64
CA LEU A 46 6.85 -22.19 1.90
C LEU A 46 5.44 -22.73 2.17
N ASN A 47 5.31 -24.04 2.30
CA ASN A 47 4.06 -24.70 2.65
C ASN A 47 4.36 -25.92 3.53
N HIS A 48 3.77 -25.97 4.72
CA HIS A 48 3.97 -27.02 5.73
C HIS A 48 5.48 -27.27 6.01
N LYS A 49 6.22 -26.20 6.31
CA LYS A 49 7.67 -26.20 6.60
C LYS A 49 8.59 -26.67 5.45
N LYS A 50 8.06 -26.88 4.25
CA LYS A 50 8.84 -27.24 3.07
C LYS A 50 8.58 -26.27 1.92
N TYR A 51 9.58 -26.03 1.08
CA TYR A 51 9.46 -25.16 -0.07
C TYR A 51 8.98 -25.96 -1.29
N ARG A 52 7.78 -25.64 -1.77
CA ARG A 52 7.13 -26.35 -2.88
C ARG A 52 7.25 -25.56 -4.18
N PRO A 53 7.41 -26.25 -5.33
CA PRO A 53 7.43 -25.62 -6.65
C PRO A 53 6.25 -24.67 -6.89
N TYR A 54 6.55 -23.50 -7.41
CA TYR A 54 5.60 -22.46 -7.77
C TYR A 54 5.92 -21.88 -9.15
N GLY A 55 6.89 -20.97 -9.23
CA GLY A 55 7.34 -20.37 -10.47
C GLY A 55 6.25 -19.59 -11.23
N MET A 56 6.59 -19.17 -12.45
CA MET A 56 5.73 -18.34 -13.29
C MET A 56 4.42 -19.03 -13.70
N GLU A 57 4.45 -20.36 -13.89
CA GLU A 57 3.28 -21.12 -14.33
C GLU A 57 2.18 -21.11 -13.27
N ARG A 58 2.52 -21.41 -12.01
CA ARG A 58 1.54 -21.34 -10.93
C ARG A 58 1.15 -19.91 -10.61
N ARG A 59 2.06 -18.94 -10.77
CA ARG A 59 1.68 -17.52 -10.65
C ARG A 59 0.67 -17.09 -11.70
N PHE A 60 0.83 -17.55 -12.94
CA PHE A 60 -0.13 -17.29 -14.00
C PHE A 60 -1.48 -17.96 -13.72
N ALA A 61 -1.49 -19.21 -13.23
CA ALA A 61 -2.72 -19.86 -12.78
C ALA A 61 -3.43 -19.09 -11.66
N CYS A 62 -2.66 -18.49 -10.74
CA CYS A 62 -3.23 -17.58 -9.74
C CYS A 62 -3.87 -16.34 -10.39
N HIS A 63 -3.22 -15.67 -11.34
CA HIS A 63 -3.82 -14.53 -12.06
C HIS A 63 -5.15 -14.91 -12.73
N ILE A 64 -5.23 -16.10 -13.34
CA ILE A 64 -6.45 -16.61 -13.94
C ILE A 64 -7.54 -16.78 -12.87
N SER A 65 -7.25 -17.49 -11.78
CA SER A 65 -8.20 -17.69 -10.68
C SER A 65 -8.65 -16.35 -10.07
N GLU A 66 -7.71 -15.43 -9.85
CA GLU A 66 -7.94 -14.08 -9.32
C GLU A 66 -8.85 -13.28 -10.25
N ALA A 67 -8.74 -13.46 -11.57
CA ALA A 67 -9.57 -12.76 -12.55
C ALA A 67 -11.06 -13.09 -12.44
N PHE A 68 -11.42 -14.28 -11.96
CA PHE A 68 -12.79 -14.75 -11.77
C PHE A 68 -13.23 -14.78 -10.29
N SER A 69 -12.42 -14.20 -9.39
CA SER A 69 -12.72 -14.14 -7.95
C SER A 69 -13.23 -12.76 -7.52
N ASP A 70 -13.95 -12.71 -6.40
CA ASP A 70 -14.41 -11.45 -5.77
C ASP A 70 -13.32 -10.71 -4.95
N LYS A 71 -12.06 -11.14 -5.05
CA LYS A 71 -10.97 -10.58 -4.25
C LYS A 71 -10.59 -9.18 -4.75
N LYS A 72 -10.50 -8.23 -3.82
CA LYS A 72 -10.03 -6.85 -4.06
C LYS A 72 -8.48 -6.81 -3.99
N ASN A 73 -7.83 -5.97 -4.80
CA ASN A 73 -6.35 -5.79 -4.95
C ASN A 73 -5.61 -6.68 -5.97
N GLN A 74 -6.25 -7.03 -7.09
CA GLN A 74 -5.63 -7.82 -8.15
C GLN A 74 -5.06 -6.97 -9.29
N CYS A 75 -4.33 -7.60 -10.21
CA CYS A 75 -3.85 -7.00 -11.45
C CYS A 75 -5.01 -6.63 -12.38
N HIS A 76 -5.68 -5.51 -12.09
CA HIS A 76 -6.97 -5.12 -12.66
C HIS A 76 -6.97 -5.20 -14.20
N TYR A 77 -5.98 -4.62 -14.88
CA TYR A 77 -5.96 -4.58 -16.35
C TYR A 77 -5.70 -5.96 -16.97
N LEU A 78 -4.78 -6.74 -16.41
CA LEU A 78 -4.52 -8.10 -16.87
C LEU A 78 -5.77 -8.97 -16.65
N ASN A 79 -6.37 -8.91 -15.46
CA ASN A 79 -7.54 -9.71 -15.09
C ASN A 79 -8.76 -9.37 -15.95
N ASN A 80 -8.99 -8.08 -16.22
CA ASN A 80 -10.06 -7.65 -17.12
C ASN A 80 -9.85 -8.19 -18.54
N SER A 81 -8.59 -8.23 -19.00
CA SER A 81 -8.24 -8.77 -20.31
C SER A 81 -8.43 -10.29 -20.35
N ILE A 82 -8.04 -11.02 -19.30
CA ILE A 82 -8.27 -12.47 -19.16
C ILE A 82 -9.77 -12.77 -19.22
N ARG A 83 -10.61 -12.03 -18.49
CA ARG A 83 -12.07 -12.18 -18.54
C ARG A 83 -12.64 -11.89 -19.93
N LYS A 84 -12.08 -10.91 -20.64
CA LYS A 84 -12.59 -10.47 -21.95
C LYS A 84 -12.24 -11.44 -23.08
N TYR A 85 -11.00 -11.92 -23.13
CA TYR A 85 -10.48 -12.69 -24.26
C TYR A 85 -10.37 -14.20 -23.98
N GLY A 86 -10.41 -14.62 -22.72
CA GLY A 86 -10.15 -16.00 -22.32
C GLY A 86 -8.67 -16.28 -22.08
N GLN A 87 -8.38 -17.24 -21.20
CA GLN A 87 -7.01 -17.63 -20.82
C GLN A 87 -6.18 -18.20 -21.99
N ASP A 88 -6.83 -18.81 -22.97
CA ASP A 88 -6.22 -19.41 -24.16
C ASP A 88 -5.59 -18.37 -25.11
N LYS A 89 -5.96 -17.09 -24.95
CA LYS A 89 -5.40 -15.96 -25.70
C LYS A 89 -4.16 -15.34 -25.06
N PHE A 90 -3.58 -15.98 -24.05
CA PHE A 90 -2.40 -15.49 -23.36
C PHE A 90 -1.25 -16.49 -23.48
N LYS A 91 -0.10 -15.99 -23.93
CA LYS A 91 1.16 -16.75 -24.01
C LYS A 91 2.05 -16.36 -22.84
N LEU A 92 2.49 -17.35 -22.06
CA LEU A 92 3.46 -17.18 -20.97
C LEU A 92 4.87 -17.51 -21.45
N GLU A 93 5.83 -16.61 -21.21
CA GLU A 93 7.23 -16.75 -21.62
C GLU A 93 8.16 -16.38 -20.47
N LEU A 94 9.20 -17.20 -20.23
CA LEU A 94 10.25 -16.88 -19.26
C LEU A 94 11.24 -15.89 -19.90
N LEU A 95 11.51 -14.76 -19.24
CA LEU A 95 12.48 -13.76 -19.70
C LEU A 95 13.83 -13.94 -19.05
N ARG A 96 13.88 -13.96 -17.71
CA ARG A 96 15.11 -14.06 -16.94
C ARG A 96 14.90 -14.86 -15.67
N VAL A 97 16.00 -15.43 -15.15
CA VAL A 97 16.05 -16.04 -13.83
C VAL A 97 17.11 -15.32 -13.00
N CYS A 98 16.76 -14.91 -11.79
CA CYS A 98 17.63 -14.10 -10.94
C CYS A 98 17.57 -14.53 -9.47
N LYS A 99 18.46 -13.97 -8.65
CA LYS A 99 18.34 -14.06 -7.18
C LYS A 99 17.16 -13.21 -6.72
N ILE A 100 16.53 -13.60 -5.62
CA ILE A 100 15.34 -12.91 -5.08
C ILE A 100 15.62 -11.42 -4.84
N ASP A 101 16.78 -11.09 -4.27
CA ASP A 101 17.16 -9.70 -3.96
C ASP A 101 17.27 -8.78 -5.18
N ASN A 102 17.50 -9.35 -6.37
CA ASN A 102 17.63 -8.59 -7.61
C ASN A 102 16.33 -8.55 -8.43
N ALA A 103 15.28 -9.25 -8.00
CA ALA A 103 14.09 -9.46 -8.80
C ALA A 103 13.38 -8.16 -9.15
N ASP A 104 13.17 -7.27 -8.17
CA ASP A 104 12.46 -6.00 -8.37
C ASP A 104 13.19 -5.08 -9.37
N ASN A 105 14.52 -5.03 -9.32
CA ASN A 105 15.32 -4.24 -10.26
C ASN A 105 15.20 -4.78 -11.69
N ILE A 106 15.28 -6.10 -11.84
CA ILE A 106 15.20 -6.75 -13.16
C ILE A 106 13.77 -6.66 -13.73
N GLU A 107 12.74 -6.81 -12.89
CA GLU A 107 11.34 -6.61 -13.29
C GLU A 107 11.15 -5.19 -13.83
N ASN A 108 11.69 -4.19 -13.14
CA ASN A 108 11.63 -2.78 -13.57
C ASN A 108 12.33 -2.54 -14.91
N GLU A 109 13.54 -3.09 -15.11
CA GLU A 109 14.23 -3.04 -16.39
C GLU A 109 13.40 -3.64 -17.52
N GLU A 110 12.81 -4.82 -17.30
CA GLU A 110 12.01 -5.51 -18.31
C GLU A 110 10.67 -4.80 -18.59
N ILE A 111 10.03 -4.19 -17.59
CA ILE A 111 8.82 -3.39 -17.77
C ILE A 111 9.09 -2.24 -18.73
N LEU A 112 10.18 -1.50 -18.50
CA LEU A 112 10.59 -0.36 -19.32
C LEU A 112 11.02 -0.81 -20.71
N LYS A 113 11.87 -1.84 -20.80
CA LYS A 113 12.39 -2.37 -22.07
C LYS A 113 11.29 -2.87 -23.00
N ASN A 114 10.24 -3.50 -22.46
CA ASN A 114 9.13 -4.05 -23.24
C ASN A 114 7.94 -3.07 -23.36
N ASN A 115 8.04 -1.85 -22.84
CA ASN A 115 6.97 -0.85 -22.81
C ASN A 115 5.62 -1.42 -22.33
N SER A 116 5.65 -2.20 -21.25
CA SER A 116 4.49 -2.96 -20.76
C SER A 116 3.53 -2.15 -19.89
N LEU A 117 3.79 -0.85 -19.70
CA LEU A 117 2.94 0.03 -18.89
C LEU A 117 1.61 0.32 -19.59
N PHE A 118 0.53 0.37 -18.82
CA PHE A 118 -0.76 0.84 -19.29
C PHE A 118 -0.65 2.31 -19.73
N PRO A 119 -1.22 2.72 -20.88
CA PRO A 119 -2.21 1.99 -21.70
C PRO A 119 -1.64 1.05 -22.76
N VAL A 120 -0.32 1.03 -22.98
CA VAL A 120 0.30 0.22 -24.05
C VAL A 120 0.31 -1.27 -23.67
N GLY A 121 0.70 -1.60 -22.45
CA GLY A 121 0.60 -2.94 -21.88
C GLY A 121 -0.39 -3.03 -20.71
N TYR A 122 -0.13 -3.97 -19.79
CA TYR A 122 -1.00 -4.26 -18.64
C TYR A 122 -0.40 -3.85 -17.28
N ASN A 123 0.91 -3.55 -17.20
CA ASN A 123 1.54 -3.12 -15.96
C ASN A 123 1.05 -1.73 -15.57
N LEU A 124 0.60 -1.57 -14.32
CA LEU A 124 0.15 -0.27 -13.82
C LEU A 124 1.31 0.64 -13.41
N ASN A 125 2.32 0.02 -12.81
CA ASN A 125 3.47 0.68 -12.23
C ASN A 125 4.71 -0.09 -12.73
N THR A 126 5.85 0.58 -12.81
CA THR A 126 7.14 -0.12 -12.70
C THR A 126 7.18 -0.70 -11.28
N GLY A 127 7.34 -2.01 -11.12
CA GLY A 127 7.25 -2.72 -9.85
C GLY A 127 8.03 -2.11 -8.67
N GLY A 128 7.75 -2.60 -7.46
CA GLY A 128 8.61 -2.39 -6.29
C GLY A 128 8.57 -1.02 -5.59
N LYS A 129 7.70 -0.07 -5.97
CA LYS A 129 7.49 1.14 -5.15
C LYS A 129 6.09 1.15 -4.54
N GLN A 130 6.01 0.84 -3.24
CA GLN A 130 5.17 1.69 -2.39
C GLN A 130 5.63 3.11 -2.68
N PHE A 131 4.74 3.98 -3.17
CA PHE A 131 5.08 5.38 -3.30
C PHE A 131 5.57 5.85 -1.93
N ASN A 132 6.86 6.14 -1.81
CA ASN A 132 7.35 6.91 -0.67
C ASN A 132 6.64 8.25 -0.79
N HIS A 133 5.55 8.43 -0.03
CA HIS A 133 4.81 9.68 -0.04
C HIS A 133 5.81 10.81 0.21
N THR A 134 5.89 11.73 -0.75
CA THR A 134 6.63 12.97 -0.54
C THR A 134 6.08 13.66 0.70
N ASP A 135 6.89 14.47 1.38
CA ASP A 135 6.41 15.21 2.56
C ASP A 135 5.20 16.09 2.21
N GLU A 136 5.14 16.58 0.97
CA GLU A 136 3.98 17.30 0.45
C GLU A 136 2.72 16.41 0.36
N SER A 137 2.84 15.17 -0.13
CA SER A 137 1.74 14.21 -0.18
C SER A 137 1.26 13.84 1.23
N LYS A 138 2.18 13.59 2.17
CA LYS A 138 1.85 13.34 3.59
C LYS A 138 1.13 14.53 4.21
N LYS A 139 1.61 15.75 3.95
CA LYS A 139 1.00 16.99 4.44
C LYS A 139 -0.41 17.17 3.89
N ARG A 140 -0.63 16.91 2.59
CA ARG A 140 -1.95 17.02 1.96
C ARG A 140 -2.97 16.08 2.58
N VAL A 141 -2.58 14.81 2.79
CA VAL A 141 -3.44 13.82 3.46
C VAL A 141 -3.72 14.24 4.90
N SER A 142 -2.69 14.65 5.64
CA SER A 142 -2.83 15.17 7.02
C SER A 142 -3.83 16.33 7.09
N THR A 143 -3.72 17.32 6.21
CA THR A 143 -4.64 18.47 6.15
C THR A 143 -6.07 18.04 5.84
N GLY A 144 -6.27 17.10 4.90
CA GLY A 144 -7.60 16.57 4.59
C GLY A 144 -8.26 15.88 5.79
N VAL A 145 -7.49 15.04 6.49
CA VAL A 145 -7.95 14.36 7.72
C VAL A 145 -8.28 15.37 8.82
N MET A 146 -7.44 16.39 9.02
CA MET A 146 -7.71 17.44 10.01
C MET A 146 -9.04 18.14 9.75
N ARG A 147 -9.30 18.58 8.51
CA ARG A 147 -10.56 19.24 8.13
C ARG A 147 -11.77 18.37 8.40
N TYR A 148 -11.71 17.09 8.00
CA TYR A 148 -12.81 16.15 8.26
C TYR A 148 -13.14 16.04 9.76
N PHE A 149 -12.11 16.02 10.61
CA PHE A 149 -12.30 15.97 12.07
C PHE A 149 -12.66 17.32 12.69
N GLU A 150 -12.36 18.45 12.06
CA GLU A 150 -12.81 19.78 12.51
C GLU A 150 -14.33 19.87 12.52
N ASP A 151 -15.00 19.50 11.41
CA ASP A 151 -16.46 19.51 11.32
C ASP A 151 -17.10 18.59 12.37
N LYS A 152 -16.53 17.39 12.55
CA LYS A 152 -16.99 16.42 13.56
C LYS A 152 -16.79 16.93 14.99
N LYS A 153 -15.73 17.72 15.25
CA LYS A 153 -15.52 18.35 16.56
C LYS A 153 -16.53 19.47 16.78
N ALA A 154 -16.75 20.34 15.80
CA ALA A 154 -17.74 21.40 15.88
C ALA A 154 -19.14 20.83 16.18
N GLU A 155 -19.57 19.81 15.43
CA GLU A 155 -20.85 19.13 15.65
C GLU A 155 -20.95 18.50 17.05
N ARG A 156 -19.87 17.87 17.54
CA ARG A 156 -19.84 17.27 18.88
C ARG A 156 -20.01 18.32 19.99
N PHE A 157 -19.45 19.51 19.80
CA PHE A 157 -19.44 20.59 20.79
C PHE A 157 -20.52 21.65 20.56
N LYS A 158 -21.42 21.47 19.58
CA LYS A 158 -22.42 22.48 19.20
C LYS A 158 -23.33 22.97 20.35
N ASP A 159 -23.63 22.11 21.32
CA ASP A 159 -24.49 22.44 22.47
C ASP A 159 -23.71 22.98 23.68
N ILE A 160 -22.37 23.12 23.56
CA ILE A 160 -21.53 23.68 24.62
C ILE A 160 -21.42 25.18 24.39
N ILE A 161 -21.87 25.95 25.38
CA ILE A 161 -21.70 27.39 25.44
C ILE A 161 -20.90 27.71 26.71
N LEU A 162 -19.80 28.44 26.56
CA LEU A 162 -18.97 28.88 27.67
C LEU A 162 -19.24 30.36 27.97
N GLU A 163 -19.29 30.71 29.25
CA GLU A 163 -19.34 32.10 29.68
C GLU A 163 -18.06 32.85 29.29
N ASN A 164 -18.18 34.14 28.98
CA ASN A 164 -17.03 34.96 28.55
C ASN A 164 -15.89 34.99 29.56
N ASN A 165 -16.23 35.05 30.85
CA ASN A 165 -15.27 35.10 31.95
C ASN A 165 -14.76 33.71 32.39
N CYS A 166 -15.16 32.64 31.69
CA CYS A 166 -14.73 31.30 32.04
C CYS A 166 -13.22 31.12 31.81
N ASP A 167 -12.54 30.54 32.82
CA ASP A 167 -11.14 30.12 32.73
C ASP A 167 -11.02 28.84 31.89
N ILE A 168 -10.69 29.03 30.62
CA ILE A 168 -10.56 27.96 29.63
C ILE A 168 -9.45 26.96 29.94
N ASN A 169 -8.45 27.33 30.76
CA ASN A 169 -7.32 26.46 31.06
C ASN A 169 -7.75 25.20 31.82
N LYS A 170 -8.87 25.27 32.54
CA LYS A 170 -9.45 24.14 33.27
C LYS A 170 -9.86 22.98 32.37
N PHE A 171 -10.11 23.25 31.09
CA PHE A 171 -10.56 22.25 30.13
C PHE A 171 -9.42 21.68 29.30
N ILE A 172 -8.19 22.22 29.38
CA ILE A 172 -7.06 21.85 28.52
C ILE A 172 -6.16 20.87 29.26
N HIS A 173 -5.91 19.72 28.65
CA HIS A 173 -5.14 18.63 29.24
C HIS A 173 -4.06 18.10 28.29
N PRO A 174 -2.93 17.60 28.80
CA PRO A 174 -1.84 17.09 27.97
C PRO A 174 -2.23 15.78 27.29
N LEU A 175 -2.04 15.70 25.98
CA LEU A 175 -2.21 14.48 25.20
C LEU A 175 -0.87 13.75 25.12
N LYS A 176 -0.80 12.55 25.70
CA LYS A 176 0.44 11.77 25.81
C LYS A 176 0.33 10.43 25.11
N ARG A 177 1.43 9.98 24.52
CA ARG A 177 1.62 8.64 23.96
C ARG A 177 2.99 8.16 24.42
N ASP A 178 3.03 6.94 24.98
CA ASP A 178 4.27 6.33 25.49
C ASP A 178 5.05 7.24 26.45
N GLY A 179 4.31 7.96 27.33
CA GLY A 179 4.87 8.91 28.30
C GLY A 179 5.21 10.30 27.75
N ASN A 180 5.34 10.46 26.43
CA ASN A 180 5.70 11.72 25.79
C ASN A 180 4.46 12.54 25.39
N GLN A 181 4.46 13.84 25.71
CA GLN A 181 3.39 14.74 25.29
C GLN A 181 3.58 15.13 23.83
N TYR A 182 2.55 14.90 23.00
CA TYR A 182 2.56 15.22 21.57
C TYR A 182 1.42 16.17 21.17
N GLY A 183 0.63 16.62 22.14
CA GLY A 183 -0.46 17.55 21.90
C GLY A 183 -1.23 17.89 23.15
N TRP A 184 -2.45 18.37 22.93
CA TRP A 184 -3.42 18.75 23.94
C TRP A 184 -4.78 18.17 23.59
N TYR A 185 -5.60 17.90 24.59
CA TYR A 185 -7.01 17.63 24.36
C TYR A 185 -7.84 18.53 25.27
N ILE A 186 -9.07 18.79 24.83
CA ILE A 186 -10.07 19.47 25.66
C ILE A 186 -11.07 18.44 26.18
N LEU A 187 -11.57 18.66 27.39
CA LEU A 187 -12.63 17.85 27.99
C LEU A 187 -13.66 18.74 28.68
N ILE A 188 -14.90 18.75 28.19
CA ILE A 188 -16.03 19.50 28.75
C ILE A 188 -17.24 18.58 28.77
N ASN A 189 -17.92 18.44 29.91
CA ASN A 189 -19.15 17.62 30.04
C ASN A 189 -19.03 16.23 29.39
N LYS A 190 -17.90 15.53 29.64
CA LYS A 190 -17.53 14.23 29.05
C LYS A 190 -17.33 14.22 27.53
N LYS A 191 -17.45 15.36 26.85
CA LYS A 191 -17.11 15.54 25.43
C LYS A 191 -15.63 15.87 25.30
N LYS A 192 -14.91 15.08 24.51
CA LYS A 192 -13.46 15.20 24.29
C LYS A 192 -13.14 15.63 22.86
N ALA A 193 -12.15 16.51 22.66
CA ALA A 193 -11.58 16.81 21.36
C ALA A 193 -10.05 16.95 21.43
N ASP A 194 -9.36 16.29 20.51
CA ASP A 194 -7.90 16.17 20.52
C ASP A 194 -7.27 17.13 19.51
N PHE A 195 -6.16 17.76 19.90
CA PHE A 195 -5.38 18.72 19.13
C PHE A 195 -3.92 18.30 19.21
N GLY A 196 -3.39 17.79 18.10
CA GLY A 196 -2.03 17.28 18.04
C GLY A 196 -1.84 16.38 16.84
N GLY A 197 -0.61 15.97 16.61
CA GLY A 197 -0.25 15.12 15.49
C GLY A 197 1.26 15.04 15.34
N VAL A 198 1.74 14.06 14.58
CA VAL A 198 3.17 13.80 14.39
C VAL A 198 3.92 15.03 13.85
N HIS A 199 3.24 15.86 13.06
CA HIS A 199 3.82 17.06 12.44
C HIS A 199 3.27 18.38 13.01
N ILE A 200 2.60 18.35 14.17
CA ILE A 200 2.04 19.55 14.80
C ILE A 200 2.84 19.83 16.08
N PRO A 201 3.61 20.93 16.13
CA PRO A 201 4.31 21.35 17.33
C PRO A 201 3.40 21.50 18.56
N LEU A 202 3.98 21.31 19.75
CA LEU A 202 3.22 21.32 21.01
C LEU A 202 2.62 22.70 21.32
N ASN A 203 3.31 23.77 20.96
CA ASN A 203 2.81 25.14 21.07
C ASN A 203 1.66 25.40 20.09
N GLU A 204 1.77 24.97 18.84
CA GLU A 204 0.72 25.14 17.83
C GLU A 204 -0.55 24.37 18.21
N SER A 205 -0.42 23.12 18.63
CA SER A 205 -1.56 22.33 19.11
C SER A 205 -2.24 22.96 20.33
N LYS A 206 -1.49 23.63 21.21
CA LYS A 206 -2.07 24.40 22.33
C LYS A 206 -2.88 25.59 21.85
N ILE A 207 -2.35 26.35 20.89
CA ILE A 207 -3.04 27.49 20.27
C ILE A 207 -4.34 27.02 19.61
N MET A 208 -4.32 25.89 18.90
CA MET A 208 -5.53 25.30 18.29
C MET A 208 -6.61 24.98 19.33
N ALA A 209 -6.23 24.35 20.45
CA ALA A 209 -7.16 24.03 21.54
C ALA A 209 -7.76 25.30 22.16
N ILE A 210 -6.95 26.33 22.41
CA ILE A 210 -7.40 27.62 22.93
C ILE A 210 -8.35 28.32 21.96
N LYS A 211 -8.00 28.35 20.66
CA LYS A 211 -8.84 28.95 19.62
C LYS A 211 -10.19 28.25 19.53
N PHE A 212 -10.22 26.92 19.62
CA PHE A 212 -11.46 26.16 19.64
C PHE A 212 -12.33 26.50 20.85
N LEU A 213 -11.75 26.55 22.06
CA LEU A 213 -12.48 26.92 23.29
C LEU A 213 -13.01 28.35 23.25
N ASN A 214 -12.25 29.29 22.72
CA ASN A 214 -12.70 30.67 22.52
C ASN A 214 -13.84 30.75 21.51
N GLY A 215 -13.87 29.88 20.50
CA GLY A 215 -14.99 29.78 19.56
C GLY A 215 -16.29 29.24 20.19
N LEU A 216 -16.22 28.62 21.37
CA LEU A 216 -17.38 28.18 22.16
C LEU A 216 -17.88 29.26 23.14
N LYS A 217 -17.15 30.37 23.29
CA LYS A 217 -17.61 31.51 24.09
C LYS A 217 -18.65 32.27 23.29
N HIS A 218 -19.77 32.57 23.93
CA HIS A 218 -20.79 33.41 23.32
C HIS A 218 -20.38 34.88 23.41
N SER A 219 -20.57 35.67 22.33
CA SER A 219 -20.55 37.14 22.48
C SER A 219 -21.68 37.58 23.41
#